data_AF-A0A7S4DT85-F1
#
_entry.id   AF-A0A7S4DT85-F1
#
_cell.length_a   1.000
_cell.length_b   1.000
_cell.length_c   1.000
_cell.angle_alpha   90.00
_cell.angle_beta   90.00
_cell.angle_gamma   90.00
#
_symmetry.space_group_name_H-M   'P 1'
#
loop_
_entity.id
_entity.type
_entity.pdbx_description
1 polymer ?
#
loop_
_entity_poly.entity_id
_entity_poly.type
_entity_poly.pdbx_seq_one_letter_code
_entity_poly.pdbx_strand_id
1 'polypeptide(L)'
;KTLLLAILEDLLRVLNFPEWPAAEFTLVTFSSLFVKMLDSKSNMQQLALDALGTICAKVKRDGVSAQSGNVIPSDKKEFDAMANPHGEDEDASCICNSGKDLPAAQKNGLMLDCDSCHRWFHAYCMGIRESQLTDGNDDPDKIEIWICDDCQIKKEVKRQRERSNEQGNAQDDFHPADIFQQIQLKYLTERASDDFLAKAARQFIIARRICHSTQNERGESEDMDMDLEMESGDKVASNDEMKQFWLEQWFVQSESLPYSSLSRDFMMRLVRQLQRSGPLAKHCDTILWNILRLMSDKAPKNRERVLKALARITDVDPSILQLDFVQKVMQFSIKDLAKSVRSAAIDLVGKYMSKMPELSIEYFEVLLGRFRDTGPSVRKRVMKILRQMCHDGLNIESKVKVCVSISEGIFDDQDSIQKEVL
;
A
#
# COMPACT_ATOMS: atom_id res chain seq x y z
N LYS A 1 -10.39 -17.30 -19.19
CA LYS A 1 -9.12 -17.04 -18.47
C LYS A 1 -8.57 -15.66 -18.80
N THR A 2 -8.23 -15.37 -20.06
CA THR A 2 -7.62 -14.10 -20.48
C THR A 2 -8.47 -12.87 -20.15
N LEU A 3 -9.77 -12.90 -20.45
CA LEU A 3 -10.67 -11.79 -20.15
C LEU A 3 -10.77 -11.49 -18.64
N LEU A 4 -10.85 -12.54 -17.81
CA LEU A 4 -10.93 -12.39 -16.36
C LEU A 4 -9.66 -11.74 -15.78
N LEU A 5 -8.48 -12.12 -16.28
CA LEU A 5 -7.22 -11.52 -15.86
C LEU A 5 -7.09 -10.07 -16.33
N ALA A 6 -7.55 -9.75 -17.55
CA ALA A 6 -7.58 -8.38 -18.04
C ALA A 6 -8.50 -7.49 -17.18
N ILE A 7 -9.72 -7.94 -16.86
CA ILE A 7 -10.63 -7.22 -15.96
C ILE A 7 -9.99 -7.02 -14.59
N LEU A 8 -9.30 -8.03 -14.06
CA LEU A 8 -8.59 -7.91 -12.79
C LEU A 8 -7.49 -6.85 -12.85
N GLU A 9 -6.67 -6.85 -13.90
CA GLU A 9 -5.61 -5.86 -14.12
C GLU A 9 -6.17 -4.44 -14.24
N ASP A 10 -7.29 -4.27 -14.96
CA ASP A 10 -7.97 -2.99 -15.10
C ASP A 10 -8.48 -2.47 -13.76
N LEU A 11 -9.16 -3.33 -12.98
CA LEU A 11 -9.64 -3.01 -11.63
C LEU A 11 -8.49 -2.59 -10.70
N LEU A 12 -7.35 -3.31 -10.75
CA LEU A 12 -6.17 -2.98 -9.95
C LEU A 12 -5.53 -1.67 -10.39
N ARG A 13 -5.64 -1.30 -11.68
CA ARG A 13 -5.10 -0.06 -12.23
C ARG A 13 -5.90 1.16 -11.76
N VAL A 14 -7.23 1.04 -11.78
CA VAL A 14 -8.14 2.11 -11.35
C VAL A 14 -8.43 2.09 -9.85
N LEU A 15 -7.88 1.14 -9.10
CA LEU A 15 -8.14 0.99 -7.67
C LEU A 15 -7.99 2.32 -6.91
N ASN A 16 -6.93 3.08 -7.17
CA ASN A 16 -6.64 4.33 -6.45
C ASN A 16 -7.26 5.58 -7.11
N PHE A 17 -8.08 5.42 -8.15
CA PHE A 17 -8.67 6.54 -8.87
C PHE A 17 -9.92 7.02 -8.13
N PRO A 18 -10.06 8.33 -7.84
CA PRO A 18 -11.24 8.84 -7.13
C PRO A 18 -12.53 8.64 -7.92
N GLU A 19 -12.45 8.52 -9.25
CA GLU A 19 -13.59 8.29 -10.14
C GLU A 19 -14.08 6.83 -10.15
N TRP A 20 -13.30 5.89 -9.59
CA TRP A 20 -13.60 4.44 -9.60
C TRP A 20 -13.71 3.82 -8.20
N PRO A 21 -14.53 4.37 -7.28
CA PRO A 21 -14.60 3.89 -5.90
C PRO A 21 -15.16 2.46 -5.77
N ALA A 22 -15.85 1.96 -6.80
CA ALA A 22 -16.38 0.60 -6.83
C ALA A 22 -15.29 -0.47 -7.01
N ALA A 23 -14.11 -0.11 -7.55
CA ALA A 23 -13.05 -1.07 -7.87
C ALA A 23 -12.60 -1.89 -6.65
N GLU A 24 -12.46 -1.24 -5.49
CA GLU A 24 -12.12 -1.91 -4.24
C GLU A 24 -13.17 -2.99 -3.87
N PHE A 25 -14.45 -2.63 -3.92
CA PHE A 25 -15.54 -3.53 -3.56
C PHE A 25 -15.63 -4.72 -4.51
N THR A 26 -15.50 -4.46 -5.82
CA THR A 26 -15.47 -5.52 -6.82
C THR A 26 -14.29 -6.47 -6.56
N LEU A 27 -13.10 -5.94 -6.25
CA LEU A 27 -11.93 -6.76 -5.92
C LEU A 27 -12.10 -7.59 -4.65
N VAL A 28 -12.81 -7.09 -3.62
CA VAL A 28 -13.14 -7.87 -2.42
C VAL A 28 -14.04 -9.07 -2.78
N THR A 29 -15.03 -8.84 -3.64
CA THR A 29 -15.92 -9.91 -4.11
C THR A 29 -15.17 -10.93 -4.95
N PHE A 30 -14.34 -10.48 -5.90
CA PHE A 30 -13.47 -11.37 -6.67
C PHE A 30 -12.54 -12.17 -5.78
N SER A 31 -11.93 -11.54 -4.77
CA SER A 31 -11.04 -12.21 -3.82
C SER A 31 -11.75 -13.33 -3.08
N SER A 32 -12.97 -13.07 -2.59
CA SER A 32 -13.79 -14.08 -1.91
C SER A 32 -14.14 -15.26 -2.81
N LEU A 33 -14.46 -14.99 -4.09
CA LEU A 33 -14.72 -16.04 -5.09
C LEU A 33 -13.45 -16.84 -5.39
N PHE A 34 -12.31 -16.19 -5.57
CA PHE A 34 -11.05 -16.87 -5.83
C PHE A 34 -10.60 -17.72 -4.64
N VAL A 35 -10.80 -17.27 -3.40
CA VAL A 35 -10.52 -18.07 -2.20
C VAL A 35 -11.33 -19.37 -2.22
N LYS A 36 -12.63 -19.33 -2.56
CA LYS A 36 -13.45 -20.54 -2.73
C LYS A 36 -12.93 -21.45 -3.85
N MET A 37 -12.39 -20.86 -4.92
CA MET A 37 -11.81 -21.61 -6.05
C MET A 37 -10.47 -22.28 -5.72
N LEU A 38 -9.77 -21.87 -4.65
CA LEU A 38 -8.52 -22.50 -4.23
C LEU A 38 -8.69 -23.97 -3.82
N ASP A 39 -9.89 -24.37 -3.40
CA ASP A 39 -10.16 -25.75 -2.99
C ASP A 39 -10.45 -26.68 -4.19
N SER A 40 -10.53 -26.14 -5.40
CA SER A 40 -10.70 -26.93 -6.62
C SER A 40 -9.39 -27.62 -7.03
N LYS A 41 -9.40 -28.92 -7.37
CA LYS A 41 -8.22 -29.64 -7.88
C LYS A 41 -8.02 -29.46 -9.39
N SER A 42 -8.11 -28.23 -9.89
CA SER A 42 -8.19 -27.94 -11.32
C SER A 42 -7.32 -26.76 -11.76
N ASN A 43 -7.29 -26.48 -13.07
CA ASN A 43 -6.69 -25.26 -13.62
C ASN A 43 -7.28 -23.96 -13.02
N MET A 44 -8.46 -24.04 -12.41
CA MET A 44 -9.11 -22.91 -11.73
C MET A 44 -8.40 -22.52 -10.44
N GLN A 45 -7.87 -23.48 -9.66
CA GLN A 45 -7.06 -23.19 -8.48
C GLN A 45 -5.78 -22.44 -8.86
N GLN A 46 -5.14 -22.84 -9.97
CA GLN A 46 -3.96 -22.12 -10.46
C GLN A 46 -4.31 -20.66 -10.81
N LEU A 47 -5.42 -20.46 -11.52
CA LEU A 47 -5.89 -19.12 -11.87
C LEU A 47 -6.20 -18.27 -10.62
N ALA A 48 -6.89 -18.86 -9.65
CA ALA A 48 -7.24 -18.20 -8.39
C ALA A 48 -5.98 -17.83 -7.59
N LEU A 49 -5.01 -18.74 -7.49
CA LEU A 49 -3.74 -18.49 -6.80
C LEU A 49 -2.93 -17.35 -7.45
N ASP A 50 -2.91 -17.31 -8.79
CA ASP A 50 -2.24 -16.23 -9.53
C ASP A 50 -2.97 -14.88 -9.36
N ALA A 51 -4.30 -14.87 -9.40
CA ALA A 51 -5.11 -13.68 -9.18
C ALA A 51 -4.94 -13.12 -7.76
N LEU A 52 -5.10 -13.97 -6.74
CA LEU A 52 -4.98 -13.57 -5.33
C LEU A 52 -3.57 -13.07 -5.00
N GLY A 53 -2.53 -13.72 -5.52
CA GLY A 53 -1.16 -13.24 -5.35
C GLY A 53 -0.93 -11.84 -5.95
N THR A 54 -1.57 -11.56 -7.10
CA THR A 54 -1.49 -10.24 -7.75
C THR A 54 -2.26 -9.17 -6.96
N ILE A 55 -3.44 -9.51 -6.45
CA ILE A 55 -4.24 -8.62 -5.59
C ILE A 55 -3.46 -8.28 -4.31
N CYS A 56 -2.96 -9.28 -3.58
CA CYS A 56 -2.16 -9.05 -2.37
C CYS A 56 -0.91 -8.21 -2.65
N ALA A 57 -0.18 -8.50 -3.73
CA ALA A 57 0.99 -7.72 -4.11
C ALA A 57 0.64 -6.25 -4.39
N LYS A 58 -0.49 -5.97 -5.06
CA LYS A 58 -0.97 -4.61 -5.29
C LYS A 58 -1.35 -3.91 -3.98
N VAL A 59 -2.12 -4.57 -3.11
CA VAL A 59 -2.52 -4.01 -1.81
C VAL A 59 -1.31 -3.68 -0.94
N LYS A 60 -0.32 -4.58 -0.85
CA LYS A 60 0.91 -4.34 -0.09
C LYS A 60 1.76 -3.23 -0.73
N ARG A 61 1.82 -3.14 -2.06
CA ARG A 61 2.47 -2.00 -2.78
C ARG A 61 1.89 -0.67 -2.36
N ASP A 62 0.56 -0.60 -2.35
CA ASP A 62 -0.17 0.60 -2.04
C ASP A 62 0.01 0.95 -0.56
N GLY A 63 0.04 -0.04 0.34
CA GLY A 63 0.39 0.12 1.75
C GLY A 63 1.78 0.74 1.98
N VAL A 64 2.82 0.20 1.34
CA VAL A 64 4.20 0.74 1.43
C VAL A 64 4.26 2.15 0.86
N SER A 65 3.68 2.37 -0.32
CA SER A 65 3.69 3.69 -0.99
C SER A 65 2.98 4.76 -0.17
N ALA A 66 1.99 4.38 0.63
CA ALA A 66 1.22 5.27 1.46
C ALA A 66 1.87 5.49 2.86
N GLN A 67 2.83 4.67 3.27
CA GLN A 67 3.69 4.92 4.44
C GLN A 67 4.79 5.94 4.12
N SER A 68 5.32 5.93 2.90
CA SER A 68 6.38 6.86 2.48
C SER A 68 5.89 8.28 2.19
N GLY A 69 4.58 8.48 2.00
CA GLY A 69 3.97 9.79 1.77
C GLY A 69 3.23 10.27 3.01
N ASN A 70 3.83 11.17 3.79
CA ASN A 70 3.07 11.94 4.78
C ASN A 70 2.08 12.84 4.04
N VAL A 71 0.80 12.43 4.01
CA VAL A 71 -0.30 13.21 3.41
C VAL A 71 -0.51 14.55 4.13
N ILE A 72 0.00 14.68 5.35
CA ILE A 72 0.06 15.93 6.10
C ILE A 72 1.53 16.12 6.53
N PRO A 73 2.33 16.91 5.80
CA PRO A 73 3.71 17.18 6.18
C PRO A 73 3.78 18.03 7.45
N SER A 74 4.88 17.95 8.21
CA SER A 74 5.15 18.87 9.32
C SER A 74 5.36 20.31 8.83
N ASP A 75 5.05 21.29 9.67
CA ASP A 75 5.32 22.71 9.37
C ASP A 75 6.85 22.96 9.29
N LYS A 76 7.29 23.74 8.31
CA LYS A 76 8.65 24.29 8.27
C LYS A 76 8.72 25.35 9.37
N LYS A 77 9.64 25.20 10.33
CA LYS A 77 9.70 26.06 11.54
C LYS A 77 10.36 27.41 11.30
N GLU A 78 11.17 27.55 10.26
CA GLU A 78 11.90 28.78 9.92
C GLU A 78 11.68 29.12 8.44
N PHE A 79 11.37 30.39 8.18
CA PHE A 79 10.94 30.92 6.89
C PHE A 79 11.89 32.02 6.42
N ASP A 80 12.35 31.91 5.17
CA ASP A 80 13.03 32.98 4.44
C ASP A 80 12.23 33.33 3.18
N ALA A 81 11.69 34.55 3.13
CA ALA A 81 10.88 35.06 2.02
C ALA A 81 11.66 35.31 0.73
N MET A 82 13.00 35.30 0.80
CA MET A 82 13.90 35.59 -0.31
C MET A 82 14.66 34.35 -0.78
N ALA A 83 14.28 33.16 -0.27
CA ALA A 83 14.99 31.93 -0.56
C ALA A 83 14.85 31.52 -2.03
N ASN A 84 15.92 30.93 -2.56
CA ASN A 84 15.97 30.37 -3.90
C ASN A 84 15.72 28.85 -3.81
N PRO A 85 15.05 28.20 -4.78
CA PRO A 85 14.85 26.75 -4.81
C PRO A 85 16.15 25.92 -4.66
N HIS A 86 17.32 26.52 -4.94
CA HIS A 86 18.64 25.90 -4.78
C HIS A 86 19.36 26.25 -3.45
N GLY A 87 18.75 26.99 -2.53
CA GLY A 87 19.32 27.27 -1.20
C GLY A 87 19.53 25.99 -0.38
N GLU A 88 20.59 25.95 0.45
CA GLU A 88 20.93 24.75 1.24
C GLU A 88 19.81 24.36 2.24
N ASP A 89 19.05 25.34 2.73
CA ASP A 89 17.97 25.16 3.71
C ASP A 89 16.55 25.03 3.09
N GLU A 90 16.45 25.01 1.76
CA GLU A 90 15.17 24.93 1.05
C GLU A 90 14.75 23.49 0.74
N ASP A 91 13.49 23.19 1.07
CA ASP A 91 12.86 21.88 0.86
C ASP A 91 12.19 21.84 -0.52
N ALA A 92 12.88 21.22 -1.48
CA ALA A 92 12.35 20.93 -2.81
C ALA A 92 11.78 19.51 -2.89
N SER A 93 10.87 19.17 -1.97
CA SER A 93 10.18 17.87 -1.93
C SER A 93 9.06 17.78 -2.98
N CYS A 94 9.39 18.07 -4.24
CA CYS A 94 8.45 17.94 -5.33
C CYS A 94 7.94 16.49 -5.42
N ILE A 95 6.67 16.34 -5.77
CA ILE A 95 5.95 15.06 -5.84
C ILE A 95 6.59 13.96 -6.70
N CYS A 96 7.48 14.34 -7.63
CA CYS A 96 8.23 13.41 -8.48
C CYS A 96 9.41 12.74 -7.74
N ASN A 97 9.67 13.14 -6.50
CA ASN A 97 10.78 12.67 -5.67
C ASN A 97 12.17 12.87 -6.31
N SER A 98 12.26 13.72 -7.34
CA SER A 98 13.52 14.10 -8.00
C SER A 98 14.21 15.28 -7.32
N GLY A 99 13.58 15.83 -6.28
CA GLY A 99 14.17 16.89 -5.48
C GLY A 99 14.43 18.15 -6.30
N LYS A 100 15.64 18.68 -6.13
CA LYS A 100 16.22 19.83 -6.88
C LYS A 100 16.78 19.44 -8.26
N ASP A 101 16.87 18.14 -8.56
CA ASP A 101 17.53 17.61 -9.74
C ASP A 101 16.54 17.31 -10.86
N LEU A 102 16.42 18.24 -11.82
CA LEU A 102 15.67 18.03 -13.06
C LEU A 102 16.47 17.17 -14.05
N PRO A 103 15.85 16.20 -14.74
CA PRO A 103 16.48 15.53 -15.86
C PRO A 103 16.90 16.55 -16.93
N ALA A 104 18.13 16.45 -17.44
CA ALA A 104 18.72 17.39 -18.41
C ALA A 104 17.90 17.59 -19.72
N ALA A 105 16.89 16.76 -19.97
CA ALA A 105 15.99 16.82 -21.11
C ALA A 105 14.82 17.82 -20.97
N GLN A 106 14.54 18.38 -19.79
CA GLN A 106 13.43 19.30 -19.55
C GLN A 106 13.94 20.72 -19.20
N LYS A 107 14.40 21.42 -20.24
CA LYS A 107 14.88 22.81 -20.20
C LYS A 107 13.73 23.82 -20.12
N ASN A 108 13.11 23.94 -18.97
CA ASN A 108 12.52 25.18 -18.44
C ASN A 108 12.08 24.88 -17.00
N GLY A 109 13.07 24.75 -16.10
CA GLY A 109 12.90 24.39 -14.70
C GLY A 109 12.14 25.44 -13.90
N LEU A 110 10.85 25.60 -14.20
CA LEU A 110 9.96 26.50 -13.51
C LEU A 110 9.56 25.85 -12.18
N MET A 111 10.02 26.46 -11.11
CA MET A 111 9.78 26.05 -9.75
C MET A 111 8.70 26.96 -9.16
N LEU A 112 7.71 26.33 -8.54
CA LEU A 112 6.63 26.97 -7.79
C LEU A 112 7.01 26.97 -6.33
N ASP A 113 6.96 28.15 -5.72
CA ASP A 113 6.97 28.30 -4.28
C ASP A 113 5.53 28.30 -3.76
N CYS A 114 5.27 27.55 -2.69
CA CYS A 114 3.96 27.56 -2.04
C CYS A 114 3.82 28.78 -1.14
N ASP A 115 2.81 29.63 -1.37
CA ASP A 115 2.53 30.85 -0.58
C ASP A 115 2.18 30.59 0.90
N SER A 116 2.09 29.33 1.31
CA SER A 116 1.76 28.95 2.70
C SER A 116 2.88 28.20 3.42
N CYS A 117 3.68 27.37 2.76
CA CYS A 117 4.75 26.59 3.41
C CYS A 117 6.13 26.84 2.84
N HIS A 118 6.23 27.61 1.76
CA HIS A 118 7.46 27.95 1.06
C HIS A 118 8.30 26.72 0.69
N ARG A 119 7.60 25.65 0.30
CA ARG A 119 8.21 24.45 -0.29
C ARG A 119 8.15 24.57 -1.80
N TRP A 120 9.18 24.02 -2.44
CA TRP A 120 9.36 24.16 -3.88
C TRP A 120 8.87 22.92 -4.64
N PHE A 121 8.11 23.17 -5.70
CA PHE A 121 7.52 22.15 -6.57
C PHE A 121 7.80 22.45 -8.04
N HIS A 122 7.96 21.44 -8.88
CA HIS A 122 8.01 21.68 -10.33
C HIS A 122 6.62 22.11 -10.83
N ALA A 123 6.53 23.22 -11.57
CA ALA A 123 5.27 23.70 -12.14
C ALA A 123 4.59 22.62 -13.00
N TYR A 124 5.37 21.93 -13.83
CA TYR A 124 4.89 20.80 -14.63
C TYR A 124 4.35 19.65 -13.78
N CYS A 125 5.00 19.31 -12.66
CA CYS A 125 4.50 18.27 -11.77
C CYS A 125 3.16 18.65 -11.13
N MET A 126 2.92 19.94 -10.92
CA MET A 126 1.65 20.47 -10.43
C MET A 126 0.64 20.77 -11.55
N GLY A 127 0.99 20.48 -12.82
CA GLY A 127 0.14 20.71 -13.98
C GLY A 127 -0.03 22.18 -14.37
N ILE A 128 0.84 23.06 -13.86
CA ILE A 128 0.79 24.50 -14.08
C ILE A 128 1.69 24.90 -15.24
N ARG A 129 1.16 25.73 -16.13
CA ARG A 129 1.87 26.26 -17.30
C ARG A 129 2.53 27.60 -16.96
N GLU A 130 3.64 27.89 -17.62
CA GLU A 130 4.36 29.16 -17.46
C GLU A 130 3.47 30.37 -17.77
N SER A 131 2.55 30.26 -18.74
CA SER A 131 1.60 31.33 -19.11
C SER A 131 0.69 31.77 -17.96
N GLN A 132 0.40 30.87 -17.02
CA GLN A 132 -0.49 31.14 -15.88
C GLN A 132 0.21 31.93 -14.76
N LEU A 133 1.53 32.05 -14.79
CA LEU A 133 2.34 32.64 -13.72
C LEU A 133 3.00 33.97 -14.11
N THR A 134 3.18 34.23 -15.41
CA THR A 134 3.86 35.43 -15.91
C THR A 134 2.96 36.66 -15.90
N ASP A 135 3.43 37.75 -15.31
CA ASP A 135 2.77 39.06 -15.41
C ASP A 135 2.84 39.61 -16.84
N GLY A 136 1.68 39.87 -17.45
CA GLY A 136 1.55 40.45 -18.80
C GLY A 136 0.91 39.55 -19.86
N ASN A 137 0.57 38.30 -19.52
CA ASN A 137 -0.27 37.45 -20.37
C ASN A 137 -1.75 37.59 -19.95
N ASP A 138 -2.65 37.78 -20.92
CA ASP A 138 -4.10 37.69 -20.74
C ASP A 138 -4.55 36.21 -20.67
N ASP A 139 -3.92 35.42 -19.80
CA ASP A 139 -4.35 34.03 -19.55
C ASP A 139 -5.62 34.07 -18.69
N PRO A 140 -6.75 33.52 -19.15
CA PRO A 140 -8.01 33.51 -18.38
C PRO A 140 -7.90 32.75 -17.06
N ASP A 141 -6.91 31.86 -16.92
CA ASP A 141 -6.69 31.04 -15.73
C ASP A 141 -5.38 31.43 -14.99
N LYS A 142 -5.06 32.74 -14.96
CA LYS A 142 -3.90 33.29 -14.25
C LYS A 142 -3.93 32.95 -12.75
N ILE A 143 -2.78 32.53 -12.21
CA ILE A 143 -2.61 32.12 -10.81
C ILE A 143 -1.82 33.22 -10.08
N GLU A 144 -2.49 33.99 -9.21
CA GLU A 144 -1.85 35.00 -8.37
C GLU A 144 -1.36 34.44 -7.03
N ILE A 145 -2.08 33.44 -6.49
CA ILE A 145 -1.77 32.78 -5.23
C ILE A 145 -1.83 31.28 -5.48
N TRP A 146 -0.73 30.58 -5.18
CA TRP A 146 -0.62 29.13 -5.27
C TRP A 146 -0.29 28.51 -3.92
N ILE A 147 -1.19 27.64 -3.45
CA ILE A 147 -1.04 26.88 -2.22
C ILE A 147 -0.93 25.40 -2.59
N CYS A 148 0.14 24.72 -2.18
CA CYS A 148 0.34 23.30 -2.43
C CYS A 148 -0.77 22.44 -1.78
N ASP A 149 -1.00 21.25 -2.34
CA ASP A 149 -2.05 20.34 -1.90
C ASP A 149 -1.97 20.06 -0.37
N ASP A 150 -0.76 19.91 0.17
CA ASP A 150 -0.50 19.69 1.60
C ASP A 150 -1.02 20.82 2.49
N CYS A 151 -0.80 22.08 2.08
CA CYS A 151 -1.28 23.25 2.80
C CYS A 151 -2.79 23.44 2.63
N GLN A 152 -3.35 23.10 1.47
CA GLN A 152 -4.80 23.13 1.26
C GLN A 152 -5.52 22.16 2.21
N ILE A 153 -4.97 20.95 2.42
CA ILE A 153 -5.53 19.97 3.38
C ILE A 153 -5.41 20.46 4.80
N LYS A 154 -4.26 21.00 5.22
CA LYS A 154 -4.10 21.52 6.58
C LYS A 154 -5.16 22.58 6.90
N LYS A 155 -5.41 23.48 5.95
CA LYS A 155 -6.47 24.49 6.06
C LYS A 155 -7.85 23.84 6.14
N GLU A 156 -8.13 22.84 5.30
CA GLU A 156 -9.41 22.14 5.28
C GLU A 156 -9.67 21.30 6.55
N VAL A 157 -8.66 20.57 7.03
CA VAL A 157 -8.68 19.84 8.31
C VAL A 157 -8.98 20.80 9.47
N LYS A 158 -8.30 21.96 9.49
CA LYS A 158 -8.51 22.97 10.54
C LYS A 158 -9.93 23.54 10.48
N ARG A 159 -10.42 23.89 9.29
CA ARG A 159 -11.78 24.39 9.05
C ARG A 159 -12.86 23.40 9.50
N GLN A 160 -12.65 22.10 9.24
CA GLN A 160 -13.59 21.06 9.67
C GLN A 160 -13.61 20.89 11.19
N ARG A 161 -12.44 20.96 11.85
CA ARG A 161 -12.35 20.95 13.32
C ARG A 161 -13.05 22.16 13.94
N GLU A 162 -12.86 23.34 13.37
CA GLU A 162 -13.52 24.58 13.82
C GLU A 162 -15.05 24.49 13.69
N ARG A 163 -15.57 24.02 12.55
CA ARG A 163 -17.02 23.80 12.35
C ARG A 163 -17.61 22.78 13.34
N SER A 164 -16.86 21.73 13.67
CA SER A 164 -17.31 20.72 14.63
C SER A 164 -17.33 21.28 16.07
N ASN A 165 -16.34 22.12 16.42
CA ASN A 165 -16.29 22.80 17.72
C ASN A 165 -17.42 23.83 17.88
N GLU A 166 -17.83 24.51 16.80
CA GLU A 166 -18.97 25.45 16.80
C GLU A 166 -20.33 24.73 16.99
N GLN A 167 -20.43 23.46 16.60
CA GLN A 167 -21.64 22.64 16.74
C GLN A 167 -21.77 21.93 18.10
N GLY A 168 -20.87 22.20 19.06
CA GLY A 168 -21.00 21.73 20.44
C GLY A 168 -20.65 20.26 20.69
N ASN A 169 -20.18 19.52 19.69
CA ASN A 169 -19.68 18.15 19.88
C ASN A 169 -18.24 18.18 20.40
N ALA A 170 -18.09 18.21 21.72
CA ALA A 170 -16.80 18.15 22.42
C ALA A 170 -16.24 16.71 22.53
N GLN A 171 -16.40 15.89 21.50
CA GLN A 171 -15.73 14.59 21.38
C GLN A 171 -14.69 14.64 20.27
N ASP A 172 -13.43 14.64 20.69
CA ASP A 172 -12.20 14.81 19.90
C ASP A 172 -11.86 13.57 19.02
N ASP A 173 -12.85 12.78 18.61
CA ASP A 173 -12.69 11.49 17.92
C ASP A 173 -12.97 11.58 16.40
N PHE A 174 -12.49 12.63 15.74
CA PHE A 174 -12.51 12.67 14.26
C PHE A 174 -11.43 11.74 13.69
N HIS A 175 -11.84 10.56 13.19
CA HIS A 175 -10.92 9.65 12.53
C HIS A 175 -10.36 10.28 11.24
N PRO A 176 -9.02 10.32 11.00
CA PRO A 176 -8.41 10.97 9.83
C PRO A 176 -8.99 10.55 8.47
N ALA A 177 -9.54 9.33 8.37
CA ALA A 177 -10.20 8.84 7.18
C ALA A 177 -11.47 9.63 6.80
N ASP A 178 -12.18 10.20 7.78
CA ASP A 178 -13.42 10.95 7.51
C ASP A 178 -13.10 12.28 6.84
N ILE A 179 -12.01 12.93 7.26
CA ILE A 179 -11.52 14.17 6.65
C ILE A 179 -11.07 13.89 5.21
N PHE A 180 -10.30 12.82 4.99
CA PHE A 180 -9.88 12.43 3.65
C PHE A 180 -11.08 12.09 2.75
N GLN A 181 -12.09 11.41 3.29
CA GLN A 181 -13.30 11.11 2.53
C GLN A 181 -14.08 12.39 2.15
N GLN A 182 -14.14 13.38 3.04
CA GLN A 182 -14.75 14.69 2.72
C GLN A 182 -13.96 15.44 1.64
N ILE A 183 -12.64 15.42 1.70
CA ILE A 183 -11.78 16.01 0.67
C ILE A 183 -12.02 15.33 -0.69
N GLN A 184 -12.14 14.00 -0.72
CA GLN A 184 -12.49 13.25 -1.92
C GLN A 184 -13.86 13.64 -2.48
N LEU A 185 -14.87 13.80 -1.62
CA LEU A 185 -16.20 14.23 -2.05
C LEU A 185 -16.18 15.66 -2.60
N LYS A 186 -15.43 16.58 -1.99
CA LYS A 186 -15.26 17.95 -2.51
C LYS A 186 -14.63 17.93 -3.92
N TYR A 187 -13.52 17.20 -4.09
CA TYR A 187 -12.86 17.05 -5.39
C TYR A 187 -13.80 16.51 -6.48
N LEU A 188 -14.62 15.50 -6.16
CA LEU A 188 -15.59 14.95 -7.10
C LEU A 188 -16.76 15.92 -7.35
N THR A 189 -17.13 16.74 -6.36
CA THR A 189 -18.22 17.71 -6.49
C THR A 189 -17.87 18.80 -7.49
N GLU A 190 -16.64 19.33 -7.44
CA GLU A 190 -16.12 20.32 -8.39
C GLU A 190 -16.14 19.82 -9.84
N ARG A 191 -16.06 18.50 -10.06
CA ARG A 191 -16.09 17.86 -11.38
C ARG A 191 -17.47 17.32 -11.77
N ALA A 192 -18.40 17.20 -10.83
CA ALA A 192 -19.68 16.53 -11.05
C ALA A 192 -20.68 17.38 -11.86
N SER A 193 -20.42 18.68 -12.05
CA SER A 193 -21.17 19.54 -12.97
C SER A 193 -21.04 19.04 -14.42
N ASP A 194 -19.83 18.65 -14.81
CA ASP A 194 -19.46 18.39 -16.20
C ASP A 194 -19.23 16.90 -16.49
N ASP A 195 -18.99 16.08 -15.47
CA ASP A 195 -18.69 14.65 -15.62
C ASP A 195 -19.68 13.74 -14.87
N PHE A 196 -20.40 12.92 -15.65
CA PHE A 196 -21.28 11.88 -15.12
C PHE A 196 -20.54 10.86 -14.23
N LEU A 197 -19.29 10.52 -14.57
CA LEU A 197 -18.50 9.57 -13.78
C LEU A 197 -18.18 10.14 -12.41
N ALA A 198 -17.79 11.42 -12.33
CA ALA A 198 -17.57 12.09 -11.05
C ALA A 198 -18.84 12.12 -10.18
N LYS A 199 -20.00 12.38 -10.80
CA LYS A 199 -21.30 12.32 -10.11
C LYS A 199 -21.63 10.93 -9.58
N ALA A 200 -21.46 9.89 -10.39
CA ALA A 200 -21.71 8.51 -10.01
C ALA A 200 -20.74 8.03 -8.91
N ALA A 201 -19.46 8.37 -9.02
CA ALA A 201 -18.45 8.06 -8.02
C ALA A 201 -18.79 8.69 -6.66
N ARG A 202 -19.19 9.96 -6.67
CA ARG A 202 -19.63 10.68 -5.47
C ARG A 202 -20.83 10.00 -4.81
N GLN A 203 -21.87 9.69 -5.59
CA GLN A 203 -23.06 8.98 -5.09
C GLN A 203 -22.71 7.60 -4.52
N PHE A 204 -21.79 6.87 -5.16
CA PHE A 204 -21.32 5.58 -4.67
C PHE A 204 -20.62 5.71 -3.30
N ILE A 205 -19.74 6.70 -3.13
CA ILE A 205 -19.03 6.93 -1.87
C ILE A 205 -20.03 7.28 -0.74
N ILE A 206 -21.01 8.14 -1.02
CA ILE A 206 -22.06 8.51 -0.06
C ILE A 206 -22.91 7.28 0.31
N ALA A 207 -23.39 6.54 -0.68
CA ALA A 207 -24.20 5.33 -0.47
C ALA A 207 -23.45 4.30 0.39
N ARG A 208 -22.15 4.13 0.16
CA ARG A 208 -21.31 3.23 0.95
C ARG A 208 -21.18 3.68 2.40
N ARG A 209 -21.06 4.99 2.65
CA ARG A 209 -20.99 5.54 4.02
C ARG A 209 -22.29 5.30 4.77
N ILE A 210 -23.43 5.59 4.13
CA ILE A 210 -24.77 5.31 4.68
C ILE A 210 -24.92 3.82 5.01
N CYS A 211 -24.50 2.93 4.09
CA CYS A 211 -24.58 1.49 4.30
C CYS A 211 -23.73 1.02 5.49
N HIS A 212 -22.52 1.55 5.66
CA HIS A 212 -21.66 1.21 6.80
C HIS A 212 -22.30 1.64 8.13
N SER A 213 -22.91 2.84 8.19
CA SER A 213 -23.65 3.29 9.38
C SER A 213 -24.80 2.34 9.73
N THR A 214 -25.54 1.84 8.75
CA THR A 214 -26.65 0.88 8.97
C THR A 214 -26.19 -0.55 9.31
N GLN A 215 -24.98 -0.96 8.93
CA GLN A 215 -24.47 -2.30 9.23
C GLN A 215 -23.94 -2.40 10.66
N ASN A 216 -23.37 -1.32 11.21
CA ASN A 216 -23.03 -1.26 12.63
C ASN A 216 -24.27 -1.49 13.52
N GLU A 217 -25.45 -1.04 13.09
CA GLU A 217 -26.72 -1.26 13.81
C GLU A 217 -27.16 -2.73 13.85
N ARG A 218 -26.71 -3.58 12.91
CA ARG A 218 -27.09 -5.00 12.84
C ARG A 218 -26.07 -5.93 13.49
N GLY A 219 -24.78 -5.58 13.47
CA GLY A 219 -23.70 -6.41 14.02
C GLY A 219 -23.71 -6.52 15.56
N GLU A 220 -24.27 -5.55 16.26
CA GLU A 220 -24.39 -5.57 17.73
C GLU A 220 -25.61 -6.37 18.23
N SER A 221 -26.45 -6.89 17.32
CA SER A 221 -27.68 -7.62 17.68
C SER A 221 -27.54 -9.15 17.73
N GLU A 222 -26.39 -9.71 17.31
CA GLU A 222 -26.19 -11.17 17.25
C GLU A 222 -25.37 -11.76 18.42
N ASP A 223 -24.77 -10.93 19.29
CA ASP A 223 -24.13 -11.38 20.53
C ASP A 223 -25.10 -11.18 21.71
N MET A 224 -25.86 -12.23 22.04
CA MET A 224 -26.66 -12.29 23.26
C MET A 224 -25.74 -12.36 24.48
N ASP A 225 -25.71 -11.29 25.29
CA ASP A 225 -25.57 -11.42 26.74
C ASP A 225 -26.72 -10.69 27.44
N MET A 226 -27.40 -11.44 28.30
CA MET A 226 -28.47 -10.99 29.19
C MET A 226 -27.80 -10.34 30.39
N ASP A 227 -27.70 -9.01 30.41
CA ASP A 227 -27.83 -8.12 31.58
C ASP A 227 -27.20 -6.74 31.31
N LEU A 228 -27.88 -5.68 31.81
CA LEU A 228 -27.48 -4.26 31.94
C LEU A 228 -27.90 -3.27 30.82
N GLU A 229 -29.03 -2.61 31.12
CA GLU A 229 -29.28 -1.15 31.06
C GLU A 229 -29.05 -0.33 29.77
N MET A 230 -30.17 0.12 29.18
CA MET A 230 -30.57 1.53 29.09
C MET A 230 -29.51 2.59 28.66
N GLU A 231 -28.74 2.35 27.59
CA GLU A 231 -27.95 3.39 26.88
C GLU A 231 -28.16 3.40 25.34
N SER A 232 -29.29 2.89 24.84
CA SER A 232 -29.53 2.75 23.38
C SER A 232 -30.22 3.94 22.71
N GLY A 233 -30.68 4.95 23.46
CA GLY A 233 -31.43 6.10 22.92
C GLY A 233 -30.58 7.11 22.14
N ASP A 234 -29.43 7.52 22.69
CA ASP A 234 -28.60 8.60 22.12
C ASP A 234 -27.82 8.16 20.87
N LYS A 235 -27.37 6.90 20.81
CA LYS A 235 -26.62 6.37 19.65
C LYS A 235 -27.47 6.21 18.39
N VAL A 236 -28.76 5.87 18.56
CA VAL A 236 -29.71 5.71 17.44
C VAL A 236 -30.11 7.06 16.85
N ALA A 237 -30.34 8.07 17.70
CA ALA A 237 -30.60 9.45 17.25
C ALA A 237 -29.40 10.04 16.48
N SER A 238 -28.18 9.86 17.00
CA SER A 238 -26.94 10.32 16.34
C SER A 238 -26.72 9.65 14.96
N ASN A 239 -27.09 8.37 14.81
CA ASN A 239 -26.96 7.66 13.54
C ASN A 239 -27.99 8.13 12.50
N ASP A 240 -29.21 8.47 12.89
CA ASP A 240 -30.22 9.00 11.97
C ASP A 240 -29.91 10.45 11.56
N GLU A 241 -29.36 11.27 12.44
CA GLU A 241 -28.83 12.60 12.11
C GLU A 241 -27.67 12.50 11.11
N MET A 242 -26.73 11.57 11.30
CA MET A 242 -25.66 11.30 10.34
C MET A 242 -26.21 10.81 8.99
N LYS A 243 -27.21 9.93 8.97
CA LYS A 243 -27.85 9.48 7.72
C LYS A 243 -28.48 10.66 6.98
N GLN A 244 -29.23 11.51 7.69
CA GLN A 244 -29.84 12.71 7.10
C GLN A 244 -28.79 13.66 6.55
N PHE A 245 -27.70 13.91 7.29
CA PHE A 245 -26.57 14.71 6.81
C PHE A 245 -26.02 14.17 5.48
N TRP A 246 -25.75 12.86 5.36
CA TRP A 246 -25.25 12.30 4.11
C TRP A 246 -26.27 12.30 2.97
N LEU A 247 -27.57 12.20 3.28
CA LEU A 247 -28.65 12.30 2.30
C LEU A 247 -28.83 13.72 1.77
N GLU A 248 -28.68 14.75 2.60
CA GLU A 248 -28.66 16.15 2.16
C GLU A 248 -27.50 16.40 1.20
N GLN A 249 -26.36 15.75 1.44
CA GLN A 249 -25.22 15.77 0.54
C GLN A 249 -25.45 14.94 -0.74
N TRP A 250 -26.57 14.24 -0.96
CA TRP A 250 -26.73 13.38 -2.14
C TRP A 250 -26.70 14.16 -3.47
N PHE A 251 -27.30 15.34 -3.49
CA PHE A 251 -27.33 16.21 -4.67
C PHE A 251 -26.21 17.25 -4.61
N VAL A 252 -25.59 17.50 -5.77
CA VAL A 252 -24.61 18.59 -5.91
C VAL A 252 -25.38 19.90 -5.96
N GLN A 253 -25.25 20.74 -4.94
CA GLN A 253 -25.74 22.11 -5.01
C GLN A 253 -24.82 22.91 -5.94
N SER A 254 -25.39 23.61 -6.91
CA SER A 254 -24.66 24.37 -7.93
C SER A 254 -24.12 25.68 -7.36
N GLU A 255 -23.28 25.62 -6.34
CA GLU A 255 -22.45 26.76 -5.97
C GLU A 255 -21.08 26.55 -6.58
N SER A 256 -20.74 27.42 -7.53
CA SER A 256 -19.40 27.51 -8.12
C SER A 256 -18.40 27.76 -7.01
N LEU A 257 -17.70 26.72 -6.57
CA LEU A 257 -16.64 26.87 -5.59
C LEU A 257 -15.49 27.62 -6.28
N PRO A 258 -15.06 28.78 -5.75
CA PRO A 258 -13.91 29.48 -6.27
C PRO A 258 -12.69 28.57 -6.11
N TYR A 259 -12.04 28.33 -7.24
CA TYR A 259 -10.86 27.50 -7.46
C TYR A 259 -10.04 27.14 -6.21
N SER A 260 -9.99 25.84 -5.92
CA SER A 260 -8.85 25.20 -5.22
C SER A 260 -8.75 23.76 -5.74
N SER A 261 -8.40 23.61 -7.02
CA SER A 261 -8.39 22.29 -7.66
C SER A 261 -7.22 21.45 -7.13
N LEU A 262 -7.50 20.60 -6.15
CA LEU A 262 -6.55 19.59 -5.71
C LEU A 262 -6.07 18.78 -6.93
N SER A 263 -4.76 18.53 -7.00
CA SER A 263 -4.22 17.79 -8.14
C SER A 263 -4.77 16.36 -8.18
N ARG A 264 -4.97 15.82 -9.39
CA ARG A 264 -5.44 14.42 -9.55
C ARG A 264 -4.45 13.44 -8.92
N ASP A 265 -3.15 13.72 -9.02
CA ASP A 265 -2.10 12.89 -8.41
C ASP A 265 -2.17 12.90 -6.89
N PHE A 266 -2.36 14.08 -6.29
CA PHE A 266 -2.61 14.18 -4.85
C PHE A 266 -3.83 13.36 -4.43
N MET A 267 -4.94 13.49 -5.15
CA MET A 267 -6.15 12.73 -4.85
C MET A 267 -5.93 11.22 -4.92
N MET A 268 -5.13 10.73 -5.87
CA MET A 268 -4.76 9.31 -5.94
C MET A 268 -3.94 8.87 -4.71
N ARG A 269 -3.07 9.72 -4.15
CA ARG A 269 -2.33 9.42 -2.90
C ARG A 269 -3.24 9.43 -1.68
N LEU A 270 -4.18 10.37 -1.61
CA LEU A 270 -5.18 10.41 -0.55
C LEU A 270 -6.09 9.17 -0.59
N VAL A 271 -6.59 8.78 -1.77
CA VAL A 271 -7.39 7.56 -1.93
C VAL A 271 -6.58 6.31 -1.54
N ARG A 272 -5.29 6.26 -1.89
CA ARG A 272 -4.40 5.19 -1.45
C ARG A 272 -4.29 5.12 0.07
N GLN A 273 -4.25 6.26 0.75
CA GLN A 273 -4.22 6.32 2.21
C GLN A 273 -5.53 5.81 2.81
N LEU A 274 -6.69 6.20 2.25
CA LEU A 274 -8.01 5.68 2.65
C LEU A 274 -8.10 4.16 2.51
N GLN A 275 -7.48 3.60 1.46
CA GLN A 275 -7.51 2.17 1.18
C GLN A 275 -6.71 1.33 2.17
N ARG A 276 -5.75 1.90 2.92
CA ARG A 276 -5.00 1.16 3.94
C ARG A 276 -5.89 0.60 5.05
N SER A 277 -6.94 1.35 5.40
CA SER A 277 -7.98 0.94 6.34
C SER A 277 -9.21 0.35 5.66
N GLY A 278 -9.19 0.24 4.32
CA GLY A 278 -10.29 -0.25 3.52
C GLY A 278 -10.51 -1.76 3.66
N PRO A 279 -11.69 -2.28 3.26
CA PRO A 279 -12.04 -3.69 3.31
C PRO A 279 -11.06 -4.57 2.53
N LEU A 280 -10.50 -4.10 1.40
CA LEU A 280 -9.56 -4.92 0.64
C LEU A 280 -8.23 -5.11 1.38
N ALA A 281 -7.75 -4.06 2.07
CA ALA A 281 -6.58 -4.16 2.93
C ALA A 281 -6.82 -5.10 4.12
N LYS A 282 -7.97 -4.96 4.80
CA LYS A 282 -8.38 -5.87 5.89
C LYS A 282 -8.48 -7.34 5.42
N HIS A 283 -8.96 -7.56 4.20
CA HIS A 283 -9.09 -8.90 3.63
C HIS A 283 -7.75 -9.51 3.16
N CYS A 284 -6.71 -8.68 2.98
CA CYS A 284 -5.43 -9.12 2.43
C CYS A 284 -4.73 -10.19 3.27
N ASP A 285 -4.80 -10.09 4.60
CA ASP A 285 -4.16 -11.06 5.48
C ASP A 285 -4.89 -12.41 5.44
N THR A 286 -6.22 -12.40 5.32
CA THR A 286 -7.03 -13.60 5.07
C THR A 286 -6.66 -14.24 3.73
N ILE A 287 -6.48 -13.45 2.66
CA ILE A 287 -6.04 -13.97 1.37
C ILE A 287 -4.65 -14.63 1.51
N LEU A 288 -3.70 -13.93 2.14
CA LEU A 288 -2.34 -14.44 2.33
C LEU A 288 -2.35 -15.78 3.09
N TRP A 289 -3.12 -15.89 4.16
CA TRP A 289 -3.29 -17.15 4.88
C TRP A 289 -3.86 -18.26 3.99
N ASN A 290 -4.89 -17.96 3.18
CA ASN A 290 -5.49 -18.91 2.25
C ASN A 290 -4.56 -19.34 1.12
N ILE A 291 -3.64 -18.47 0.70
CA ILE A 291 -2.56 -18.84 -0.23
C ILE A 291 -1.61 -19.82 0.45
N LEU A 292 -1.14 -19.50 1.66
CA LEU A 292 -0.10 -20.29 2.34
C LEU A 292 -0.59 -21.65 2.84
N ARG A 293 -1.88 -21.81 3.17
CA ARG A 293 -2.44 -23.11 3.57
C ARG A 293 -2.24 -24.21 2.51
N LEU A 294 -2.11 -23.82 1.24
CA LEU A 294 -1.86 -24.72 0.12
C LEU A 294 -0.43 -25.29 0.10
N MET A 295 0.47 -24.84 0.99
CA MET A 295 1.76 -25.49 1.21
C MET A 295 1.63 -26.92 1.75
N SER A 296 0.47 -27.30 2.26
CA SER A 296 0.18 -28.68 2.68
C SER A 296 -0.27 -29.60 1.52
N ASP A 297 -0.30 -29.10 0.28
CA ASP A 297 -0.69 -29.89 -0.89
C ASP A 297 0.32 -31.02 -1.14
N LYS A 298 -0.17 -32.22 -1.47
CA LYS A 298 0.66 -33.40 -1.77
C LYS A 298 1.53 -33.19 -3.01
N ALA A 299 1.05 -32.46 -4.00
CA ALA A 299 1.76 -32.21 -5.25
C ALA A 299 2.84 -31.12 -5.07
N PRO A 300 4.14 -31.43 -5.27
CA PRO A 300 5.23 -30.44 -5.14
C PRO A 300 5.04 -29.21 -6.04
N LYS A 301 4.52 -29.43 -7.24
CA LYS A 301 4.23 -28.37 -8.22
C LYS A 301 3.22 -27.35 -7.69
N ASN A 302 2.27 -27.75 -6.83
CA ASN A 302 1.33 -26.82 -6.22
C ASN A 302 2.00 -26.00 -5.12
N ARG A 303 2.84 -26.64 -4.28
CA ARG A 303 3.65 -25.95 -3.26
C ARG A 303 4.63 -24.94 -3.88
N GLU A 304 5.28 -25.27 -4.98
CA GLU A 304 6.12 -24.33 -5.74
C GLU A 304 5.33 -23.11 -6.25
N ARG A 305 4.07 -23.30 -6.68
CA ARG A 305 3.22 -22.19 -7.12
C ARG A 305 2.85 -21.27 -5.96
N VAL A 306 2.63 -21.83 -4.76
CA VAL A 306 2.38 -21.04 -3.55
C VAL A 306 3.61 -20.19 -3.22
N LEU A 307 4.81 -20.76 -3.25
CA LEU A 307 6.05 -20.01 -3.07
C LEU A 307 6.25 -18.93 -4.14
N LYS A 308 5.87 -19.20 -5.40
CA LYS A 308 5.89 -18.19 -6.46
C LYS A 308 4.88 -17.06 -6.21
N ALA A 309 3.70 -17.38 -5.69
CA ALA A 309 2.71 -16.37 -5.31
C ALA A 309 3.22 -15.52 -4.15
N LEU A 310 3.78 -16.14 -3.10
CA LEU A 310 4.41 -15.44 -1.98
C LEU A 310 5.55 -14.53 -2.46
N ALA A 311 6.44 -15.04 -3.33
CA ALA A 311 7.55 -14.26 -3.88
C ALA A 311 7.08 -12.98 -4.59
N ARG A 312 5.97 -13.01 -5.34
CA ARG A 312 5.39 -11.79 -5.96
C ARG A 312 4.98 -10.74 -4.93
N ILE A 313 4.50 -11.17 -3.76
CA ILE A 313 4.09 -10.26 -2.69
C ILE A 313 5.34 -9.73 -1.97
N THR A 314 6.28 -10.62 -1.63
CA THR A 314 7.55 -10.25 -0.99
C THR A 314 8.43 -9.33 -1.85
N ASP A 315 8.36 -9.46 -3.17
CA ASP A 315 9.03 -8.57 -4.14
C ASP A 315 8.60 -7.12 -4.03
N VAL A 316 7.41 -6.88 -3.49
CA VAL A 316 6.88 -5.54 -3.25
C VAL A 316 7.05 -5.13 -1.79
N ASP A 317 6.79 -6.04 -0.86
CA ASP A 317 6.88 -5.80 0.58
C ASP A 317 7.64 -6.96 1.27
N PRO A 318 8.96 -6.82 1.47
CA PRO A 318 9.78 -7.83 2.12
C PRO A 318 9.44 -8.06 3.60
N SER A 319 8.80 -7.10 4.28
CA SER A 319 8.44 -7.20 5.71
C SER A 319 7.55 -8.41 6.02
N ILE A 320 6.84 -8.91 5.01
CA ILE A 320 5.99 -10.11 5.11
C ILE A 320 6.76 -11.35 5.56
N LEU A 321 8.06 -11.45 5.26
CA LEU A 321 8.90 -12.56 5.73
C LEU A 321 9.17 -12.54 7.24
N GLN A 322 8.84 -11.43 7.93
CA GLN A 322 8.94 -11.32 9.39
C GLN A 322 7.66 -11.74 10.11
N LEU A 323 6.55 -11.94 9.39
CA LEU A 323 5.29 -12.37 10.02
C LEU A 323 5.43 -13.81 10.53
N ASP A 324 5.10 -14.05 11.80
CA ASP A 324 5.28 -15.35 12.48
C ASP A 324 4.74 -16.55 11.69
N PHE A 325 3.54 -16.43 11.12
CA PHE A 325 2.93 -17.52 10.36
C PHE A 325 3.64 -17.76 9.02
N VAL A 326 4.16 -16.70 8.38
CA VAL A 326 4.94 -16.80 7.15
C VAL A 326 6.29 -17.43 7.46
N GLN A 327 6.95 -17.04 8.55
CA GLN A 327 8.21 -17.62 9.00
C GLN A 327 8.09 -19.13 9.20
N LYS A 328 7.06 -19.57 9.92
CA LYS A 328 6.78 -21.01 10.14
C LYS A 328 6.61 -21.75 8.81
N VAL A 329 5.85 -21.19 7.87
CA VAL A 329 5.66 -21.78 6.54
C VAL A 329 6.96 -21.84 5.75
N MET A 330 7.77 -20.78 5.78
CA MET A 330 9.05 -20.73 5.08
C MET A 330 10.07 -21.71 5.65
N GLN A 331 10.19 -21.83 6.97
CA GLN A 331 11.04 -22.83 7.61
C GLN A 331 10.62 -24.27 7.26
N PHE A 332 9.30 -24.54 7.20
CA PHE A 332 8.79 -25.82 6.72
C PHE A 332 9.14 -26.06 5.24
N SER A 333 8.99 -25.03 4.40
CA SER A 333 9.27 -25.09 2.96
C SER A 333 10.75 -25.33 2.65
N ILE A 334 11.66 -24.79 3.46
CA ILE A 334 13.11 -25.05 3.32
C ILE A 334 13.43 -26.53 3.63
N LYS A 335 12.62 -27.19 4.46
CA LYS A 335 12.73 -28.60 4.82
C LYS A 335 11.86 -29.53 3.96
N ASP A 336 11.23 -29.02 2.89
CA ASP A 336 10.30 -29.77 2.05
C ASP A 336 10.91 -31.06 1.46
N LEU A 337 10.08 -32.08 1.23
CA LEU A 337 10.52 -33.34 0.64
C LEU A 337 11.04 -33.16 -0.80
N ALA A 338 10.46 -32.24 -1.57
CA ALA A 338 10.81 -31.97 -2.94
C ALA A 338 11.94 -30.94 -3.05
N LYS A 339 13.02 -31.31 -3.76
CA LYS A 339 14.18 -30.44 -4.03
C LYS A 339 13.78 -29.09 -4.65
N SER A 340 12.81 -29.09 -5.55
CA SER A 340 12.35 -27.88 -6.25
C SER A 340 11.68 -26.88 -5.30
N VAL A 341 10.88 -27.36 -4.34
CA VAL A 341 10.25 -26.52 -3.30
C VAL A 341 11.32 -25.96 -2.36
N ARG A 342 12.25 -26.81 -1.89
CA ARG A 342 13.37 -26.35 -1.03
C ARG A 342 14.20 -25.26 -1.70
N SER A 343 14.56 -25.47 -2.98
CA SER A 343 15.27 -24.46 -3.75
C SER A 343 14.48 -23.16 -3.81
N ALA A 344 13.22 -23.20 -4.22
CA ALA A 344 12.39 -21.99 -4.32
C ALA A 344 12.27 -21.24 -2.98
N ALA A 345 12.18 -21.96 -1.86
CA ALA A 345 12.09 -21.35 -0.53
C ALA A 345 13.41 -20.65 -0.13
N ILE A 346 14.55 -21.31 -0.35
CA ILE A 346 15.88 -20.77 -0.06
C ILE A 346 16.19 -19.56 -0.97
N ASP A 347 15.81 -19.65 -2.25
CA ASP A 347 15.90 -18.54 -3.21
C ASP A 347 15.16 -17.30 -2.69
N LEU A 348 13.93 -17.50 -2.21
CA LEU A 348 13.07 -16.42 -1.74
C LEU A 348 13.65 -15.72 -0.50
N VAL A 349 14.00 -16.47 0.55
CA VAL A 349 14.55 -15.86 1.77
C VAL A 349 15.92 -15.23 1.47
N GLY A 350 16.79 -15.96 0.76
CA GLY A 350 18.14 -15.49 0.43
C GLY A 350 18.18 -14.19 -0.36
N LYS A 351 17.17 -13.91 -1.20
CA LYS A 351 17.06 -12.65 -1.94
C LYS A 351 16.96 -11.41 -1.03
N TYR A 352 16.43 -11.55 0.17
CA TYR A 352 16.14 -10.42 1.08
C TYR A 352 17.04 -10.33 2.30
N MET A 353 17.87 -11.34 2.58
CA MET A 353 18.70 -11.37 3.78
C MET A 353 19.64 -10.18 3.94
N SER A 354 20.33 -9.75 2.88
CA SER A 354 21.23 -8.59 2.96
C SER A 354 20.51 -7.26 3.18
N LYS A 355 19.20 -7.19 2.91
CA LYS A 355 18.39 -5.99 3.14
C LYS A 355 17.69 -6.01 4.51
N MET A 356 17.55 -7.19 5.12
CA MET A 356 16.79 -7.42 6.35
C MET A 356 17.58 -8.38 7.26
N PRO A 357 18.56 -7.86 8.02
CA PRO A 357 19.43 -8.67 8.86
C PRO A 357 18.68 -9.51 9.92
N GLU A 358 17.46 -9.11 10.28
CA GLU A 358 16.61 -9.87 11.21
C GLU A 358 16.28 -11.27 10.66
N LEU A 359 16.13 -11.38 9.33
CA LEU A 359 15.90 -12.68 8.67
C LEU A 359 17.13 -13.59 8.79
N SER A 360 18.33 -13.03 8.86
CA SER A 360 19.55 -13.82 9.03
C SER A 360 19.54 -14.56 10.36
N ILE A 361 19.02 -13.96 11.42
CA ILE A 361 18.90 -14.60 12.74
C ILE A 361 17.88 -15.72 12.68
N GLU A 362 16.68 -15.44 12.16
CA GLU A 362 15.55 -16.37 12.17
C GLU A 362 15.80 -17.63 11.31
N TYR A 363 16.45 -17.48 10.15
CA TYR A 363 16.61 -18.58 9.20
C TYR A 363 18.00 -19.25 9.25
N PHE A 364 18.93 -18.79 10.11
CA PHE A 364 20.30 -19.31 10.15
C PHE A 364 20.36 -20.83 10.35
N GLU A 365 19.74 -21.34 11.42
CA GLU A 365 19.83 -22.76 11.79
C GLU A 365 19.18 -23.66 10.74
N VAL A 366 18.06 -23.25 10.14
CA VAL A 366 17.41 -24.04 9.09
C VAL A 366 18.20 -24.06 7.79
N LEU A 367 18.85 -22.95 7.43
CA LEU A 367 19.74 -22.89 6.26
C LEU A 367 21.01 -23.70 6.46
N LEU A 368 21.66 -23.57 7.63
CA LEU A 368 22.83 -24.36 7.97
C LEU A 368 22.53 -25.86 7.89
N GLY A 369 21.36 -26.27 8.39
CA GLY A 369 20.88 -27.65 8.28
C GLY A 369 20.63 -28.14 6.84
N ARG A 370 20.68 -27.28 5.82
CA ARG A 370 20.59 -27.62 4.38
C ARG A 370 21.94 -27.63 3.66
N PHE A 371 23.05 -27.50 4.38
CA PHE A 371 24.39 -27.56 3.76
C PHE A 371 24.64 -28.87 3.01
N ARG A 372 24.15 -30.00 3.54
CA ARG A 372 24.25 -31.36 2.95
C ARG A 372 22.96 -31.79 2.23
N ASP A 373 22.25 -30.84 1.62
CA ASP A 373 21.02 -31.16 0.89
C ASP A 373 21.28 -32.17 -0.25
N THR A 374 20.32 -33.08 -0.50
CA THR A 374 20.44 -34.05 -1.61
C THR A 374 20.46 -33.38 -3.00
N GLY A 375 20.00 -32.13 -3.10
CA GLY A 375 20.03 -31.33 -4.30
C GLY A 375 21.29 -30.47 -4.40
N PRO A 376 22.16 -30.65 -5.43
CA PRO A 376 23.38 -29.85 -5.54
C PRO A 376 23.13 -28.35 -5.74
N SER A 377 22.04 -27.98 -6.43
CA SER A 377 21.62 -26.58 -6.58
C SER A 377 21.24 -25.92 -5.25
N VAL A 378 20.69 -26.70 -4.31
CA VAL A 378 20.33 -26.24 -2.97
C VAL A 378 21.60 -25.99 -2.17
N ARG A 379 22.51 -26.98 -2.12
CA ARG A 379 23.81 -26.88 -1.43
C ARG A 379 24.59 -25.64 -1.87
N LYS A 380 24.77 -25.46 -3.18
CA LYS A 380 25.47 -24.30 -3.77
C LYS A 380 24.85 -22.97 -3.34
N ARG A 381 23.52 -22.88 -3.25
CA ARG A 381 22.85 -21.64 -2.86
C ARG A 381 22.98 -21.36 -1.36
N VAL A 382 22.82 -22.39 -0.52
CA VAL A 382 23.02 -22.27 0.92
C VAL A 382 24.42 -21.77 1.22
N MET A 383 25.45 -22.32 0.57
CA MET A 383 26.83 -21.84 0.72
C MET A 383 26.98 -20.35 0.41
N LYS A 384 26.42 -19.90 -0.72
CA LYS A 384 26.46 -18.48 -1.11
C LYS A 384 25.80 -17.58 -0.07
N ILE A 385 24.63 -17.98 0.43
CA ILE A 385 23.89 -17.22 1.44
C ILE A 385 24.66 -17.18 2.76
N LEU A 386 25.11 -18.32 3.28
CA LEU A 386 25.87 -18.38 4.54
C LEU A 386 27.18 -17.60 4.48
N ARG A 387 27.88 -17.67 3.34
CA ARG A 387 29.08 -16.85 3.10
C ARG A 387 28.74 -15.36 3.15
N GLN A 388 27.66 -14.93 2.51
CA GLN A 388 27.21 -13.53 2.57
C GLN A 388 26.90 -13.11 4.01
N MET A 389 26.21 -13.96 4.79
CA MET A 389 25.93 -13.68 6.22
C MET A 389 27.21 -13.52 7.05
N CYS A 390 28.27 -14.30 6.75
CA CYS A 390 29.57 -14.12 7.40
C CYS A 390 30.17 -12.73 7.12
N HIS A 391 29.98 -12.19 5.92
CA HIS A 391 30.39 -10.83 5.57
C HIS A 391 29.48 -9.76 6.21
N ASP A 392 28.18 -10.04 6.32
CA ASP A 392 27.16 -9.11 6.86
C ASP A 392 27.18 -9.00 8.40
N GLY A 393 28.15 -9.65 9.07
CA GLY A 393 28.42 -9.42 10.49
C GLY A 393 27.88 -10.48 11.46
N LEU A 394 27.77 -11.76 11.04
CA LEU A 394 27.49 -12.85 11.98
C LEU A 394 28.43 -12.85 13.20
N ASN A 395 27.90 -13.27 14.35
CA ASN A 395 28.69 -13.49 15.55
C ASN A 395 29.74 -14.61 15.33
N ILE A 396 30.76 -14.64 16.18
CA ILE A 396 31.89 -15.56 16.03
C ILE A 396 31.43 -17.03 16.07
N GLU A 397 30.51 -17.38 16.95
CA GLU A 397 30.00 -18.75 17.08
C GLU A 397 29.31 -19.23 15.80
N SER A 398 28.42 -18.42 15.23
CA SER A 398 27.75 -18.69 13.96
C SER A 398 28.74 -18.75 12.79
N LYS A 399 29.76 -17.87 12.76
CA LYS A 399 30.83 -17.93 11.76
C LYS A 399 31.60 -19.25 11.84
N VAL A 400 31.96 -19.70 13.04
CA VAL A 400 32.63 -21.00 13.23
C VAL A 400 31.76 -22.15 12.72
N LYS A 401 30.46 -22.18 13.05
CA LYS A 401 29.51 -23.18 12.54
C LYS A 401 29.49 -23.23 10.99
N VAL A 402 29.47 -22.06 10.35
CA VAL A 402 29.51 -21.96 8.88
C VAL A 402 30.84 -22.48 8.33
N CYS A 403 31.98 -22.03 8.88
CA CYS A 403 33.30 -22.47 8.43
C CYS A 403 33.50 -23.99 8.56
N VAL A 404 33.03 -24.59 9.67
CA VAL A 404 33.04 -26.05 9.84
C VAL A 404 32.24 -26.73 8.73
N SER A 405 31.01 -26.27 8.48
CA SER A 405 30.18 -26.83 7.42
C SER A 405 30.84 -26.68 6.03
N ILE A 406 31.43 -25.52 5.73
CA ILE A 406 32.19 -25.28 4.49
C ILE A 406 33.35 -26.25 4.34
N SER A 407 34.13 -26.49 5.41
CA SER A 407 35.27 -27.41 5.38
C SER A 407 34.85 -28.86 5.06
N GLU A 408 33.67 -29.27 5.51
CA GLU A 408 33.10 -30.59 5.18
C GLU A 408 32.65 -30.66 3.71
N GLY A 409 32.27 -29.52 3.11
CA GLY A 409 31.93 -29.40 1.70
C GLY A 409 33.10 -29.62 0.73
N ILE A 410 34.34 -29.63 1.21
CA ILE A 410 35.53 -29.96 0.39
C ILE A 410 35.42 -31.40 -0.15
N PHE A 411 34.76 -32.29 0.59
CA PHE A 411 34.58 -33.69 0.25
C PHE A 411 33.22 -33.98 -0.39
N ASP A 412 32.55 -32.96 -0.94
CA ASP A 412 31.25 -33.11 -1.59
C ASP A 412 31.33 -34.04 -2.82
N ASP A 413 30.26 -34.77 -3.13
CA ASP A 413 30.22 -35.70 -4.28
C ASP A 413 30.22 -34.99 -5.65
N GLN A 414 29.98 -33.68 -5.69
CA GLN A 414 29.93 -32.89 -6.92
C GLN A 414 31.13 -31.95 -7.03
N ASP A 415 31.94 -32.12 -8.09
CA ASP A 415 33.08 -31.24 -8.41
C ASP A 415 32.68 -29.75 -8.49
N SER A 416 31.49 -29.46 -9.01
CA SER A 416 30.96 -28.08 -9.09
C SER A 416 30.71 -27.42 -7.72
N ILE A 417 30.56 -28.22 -6.67
CA ILE A 417 30.39 -27.76 -5.29
C ILE A 417 31.75 -27.64 -4.61
N GLN A 418 32.63 -28.62 -4.80
CA GLN A 418 34.01 -28.54 -4.31
C GLN A 418 34.68 -27.24 -4.79
N LYS A 419 34.50 -26.88 -6.06
CA LYS A 419 34.97 -25.62 -6.66
C LYS A 419 34.31 -24.35 -6.12
N GLU A 420 33.13 -24.44 -5.53
CA GLU A 420 32.45 -23.29 -4.90
C GLU A 420 32.88 -23.12 -3.44
N VAL A 421 33.28 -24.22 -2.80
CA VAL A 421 33.80 -24.25 -1.43
C VAL A 421 35.21 -23.71 -1.35
N LEU A 422 36.07 -24.11 -2.30
CA LEU A 422 37.41 -23.57 -2.50
C LEU A 422 37.35 -22.12 -2.99
#